data_AF-A0A4Y8SB06-F1
#
_entry.id   AF-A0A4Y8SB06-F1
#
_cell.length_a   1.000
_cell.length_b   1.000
_cell.length_c   1.000
_cell.angle_alpha   90.00
_cell.angle_beta   90.00
_cell.angle_gamma   90.00
#
_symmetry.space_group_name_H-M   'P 1'
#
loop_
_entity.id
_entity.type
_entity.pdbx_description
1 polymer ?
#
loop_
_entity_poly.entity_id
_entity_poly.type
_entity_poly.pdbx_seq_one_letter_code
_entity_poly.pdbx_strand_id
1 'polypeptide(L)'
;MKLKILILTMILVANLCSAQTKWFTLYTDSVAEIRDANTIAAKVIADVQKISATTQIKAITILNTTPYLIYYDGKKAPKTINLPIWAQVIEPQKQFFYQLAGNEAEGKQIFGLFFNGFYLPHELGHALQHTVKGKFLSPYADEIFANQVAMLWWRKHGRQKELEQCYQYAKKMYAPIA
;
A
#
# COMPACT_ATOMS: atom_id res chain seq x y z
N MET A 1 33.58 -9.90 -33.52
CA MET A 1 32.62 -8.82 -33.17
C MET A 1 31.25 -9.32 -32.72
N LYS A 2 30.66 -10.33 -33.38
CA LYS A 2 29.28 -10.80 -33.10
C LYS A 2 29.06 -11.35 -31.66
N LEU A 3 30.04 -12.07 -31.10
CA LEU A 3 29.93 -12.65 -29.76
C LEU A 3 29.95 -11.59 -28.62
N LYS A 4 30.75 -10.54 -28.78
CA LYS A 4 30.85 -9.46 -27.77
C LYS A 4 29.58 -8.61 -27.70
N ILE A 5 28.94 -8.37 -28.85
CA ILE A 5 27.65 -7.67 -28.92
C ILE A 5 26.56 -8.54 -28.29
N LEU A 6 26.53 -9.85 -28.58
CA LEU A 6 25.56 -10.78 -28.00
C LEU A 6 25.64 -10.84 -26.46
N ILE A 7 26.86 -10.89 -25.90
CA ILE A 7 27.08 -10.89 -24.45
C ILE A 7 26.62 -9.57 -23.82
N LEU A 8 26.91 -8.43 -24.46
CA LEU A 8 26.46 -7.11 -23.99
C LEU A 8 24.93 -7.00 -24.01
N THR A 9 24.28 -7.50 -25.06
CA THR A 9 22.81 -7.55 -25.15
C THR A 9 22.21 -8.48 -24.08
N MET A 10 22.82 -9.64 -23.81
CA MET A 10 22.37 -10.55 -22.74
C MET A 10 22.47 -9.92 -21.35
N ILE A 11 23.56 -9.20 -21.07
CA ILE A 11 23.76 -8.48 -19.79
C ILE A 11 22.74 -7.34 -19.66
N LEU A 12 22.46 -6.60 -20.73
CA LEU A 12 21.46 -5.53 -20.71
C LEU A 12 20.03 -6.06 -20.51
N VAL A 13 19.67 -7.20 -21.13
CA VAL A 13 18.35 -7.82 -20.95
C VAL A 13 18.19 -8.46 -19.57
N ALA A 14 19.25 -9.05 -18.99
CA ALA A 14 19.22 -9.61 -17.64
C ALA A 14 18.98 -8.54 -16.55
N ASN A 15 19.43 -7.30 -16.77
CA ASN A 15 19.17 -6.18 -15.86
C ASN A 15 17.75 -5.57 -16.02
N LEU A 16 17.05 -5.85 -17.12
CA LEU A 16 15.66 -5.44 -17.33
C LEU A 16 14.65 -6.35 -16.61
N CYS A 17 15.06 -7.54 -16.16
CA CYS A 17 14.40 -8.26 -15.07
C CYS A 17 14.67 -7.56 -13.72
N SER A 18 14.56 -6.23 -13.70
CA SER A 18 14.38 -5.50 -12.46
C SER A 18 13.13 -6.06 -11.79
N ALA A 19 13.29 -6.53 -10.56
CA ALA A 19 12.21 -6.93 -9.68
C ALA A 19 11.17 -5.81 -9.62
N GLN A 20 10.16 -5.87 -10.49
CA GLN A 20 8.99 -5.02 -10.36
C GLN A 20 8.34 -5.47 -9.07
N THR A 21 8.43 -4.60 -8.06
CA THR A 21 7.70 -4.78 -6.80
C THR A 21 6.24 -5.08 -7.15
N LYS A 22 5.71 -6.22 -6.69
CA LYS A 22 4.31 -6.66 -6.93
C LYS A 22 3.28 -5.79 -6.19
N TRP A 23 3.69 -4.64 -5.70
CA TRP A 23 2.82 -3.69 -5.02
C TRP A 23 1.73 -3.18 -5.97
N PHE A 24 0.56 -2.84 -5.44
CA PHE A 24 -0.69 -2.60 -6.19
C PHE A 24 -1.27 -3.84 -6.90
N THR A 25 -0.81 -5.05 -6.56
CA THR A 25 -1.37 -6.30 -7.08
C THR A 25 -1.66 -7.27 -5.94
N LEU A 26 -2.44 -8.32 -6.22
CA LEU A 26 -2.72 -9.35 -5.23
C LEU A 26 -1.47 -10.16 -4.90
N TYR A 27 -1.19 -10.27 -3.61
CA TYR A 27 -0.22 -11.22 -3.10
C TYR A 27 -0.86 -12.60 -2.93
N THR A 28 -0.17 -13.63 -3.43
CA THR A 28 -0.48 -15.04 -3.18
C THR A 28 0.45 -15.67 -2.14
N ASP A 29 1.45 -14.92 -1.69
CA ASP A 29 2.48 -15.33 -0.74
C ASP A 29 2.64 -14.23 0.31
N SER A 30 2.30 -14.55 1.56
CA SER A 30 2.36 -13.61 2.67
C SER A 30 3.79 -13.21 3.03
N VAL A 31 4.78 -14.04 2.74
CA VAL A 31 6.19 -13.70 2.97
C VAL A 31 6.62 -12.60 1.99
N ALA A 32 6.23 -12.73 0.72
CA ALA A 32 6.48 -11.71 -0.28
C ALA A 32 5.75 -10.39 0.06
N GLU A 33 4.50 -10.46 0.51
CA GLU A 33 3.73 -9.29 0.93
C GLU A 33 4.42 -8.52 2.07
N ILE A 34 4.77 -9.23 3.14
CA ILE A 34 5.39 -8.62 4.32
C ILE A 34 6.79 -8.06 4.01
N ARG A 35 7.58 -8.76 3.19
CA ARG A 35 8.89 -8.26 2.77
C ARG A 35 8.76 -6.95 1.97
N ASP A 36 7.84 -6.91 1.02
CA ASP A 36 7.63 -5.74 0.17
C ASP A 36 7.04 -4.58 0.98
N ALA A 37 6.10 -4.87 1.90
CA ALA A 37 5.53 -3.90 2.83
C ALA A 37 6.57 -3.29 3.76
N ASN A 38 7.46 -4.10 4.35
CA ASN A 38 8.57 -3.61 5.17
C ASN A 38 9.53 -2.73 4.36
N THR A 39 9.79 -3.08 3.09
CA THR A 39 10.62 -2.27 2.19
C THR A 39 9.98 -0.91 1.92
N ILE A 40 8.66 -0.87 1.69
CA ILE A 40 7.92 0.38 1.48
C ILE A 40 7.87 1.21 2.76
N ALA A 41 7.56 0.60 3.90
CA ALA A 41 7.53 1.27 5.19
C ALA A 41 8.88 1.92 5.51
N ALA A 42 9.98 1.20 5.30
CA ALA A 42 11.33 1.75 5.47
C ALA A 42 11.58 2.97 4.58
N LYS A 43 11.13 2.96 3.31
CA LYS A 43 11.27 4.11 2.40
C LYS A 43 10.41 5.30 2.80
N VAL A 44 9.17 5.07 3.24
CA VAL A 44 8.29 6.12 3.78
C VAL A 44 8.95 6.78 4.99
N ILE A 45 9.44 5.98 5.94
CA ILE A 45 10.10 6.47 7.16
C ILE A 45 11.37 7.26 6.81
N ALA A 46 12.21 6.74 5.92
CA ALA A 46 13.43 7.43 5.48
C ALA A 46 13.11 8.77 4.82
N ASP A 47 12.04 8.86 4.05
CA ASP A 47 11.62 10.11 3.42
C ASP A 47 11.06 11.13 4.40
N VAL A 48 10.32 10.68 5.43
CA VAL A 48 9.91 11.54 6.54
C VAL A 48 11.13 12.07 7.28
N GLN A 49 12.13 11.22 7.54
CA GLN A 49 13.35 11.59 8.26
C GLN A 49 14.23 12.59 7.51
N LYS A 50 14.14 12.63 6.16
CA LYS A 50 14.79 13.70 5.37
C LYS A 50 14.18 15.08 5.63
N ILE A 51 12.91 15.14 6.03
CA ILE A 51 12.19 16.39 6.33
C ILE A 51 12.33 16.72 7.82
N SER A 52 12.23 15.72 8.69
CA SER A 52 12.35 15.85 10.14
C SER A 52 13.13 14.68 10.71
N ALA A 53 14.45 14.86 10.88
CA ALA A 53 15.35 13.81 11.36
C ALA A 53 15.00 13.28 12.77
N THR A 54 14.32 14.09 13.58
CA THR A 54 13.87 13.71 14.93
C THR A 54 12.59 12.88 14.92
N THR A 55 11.84 12.87 13.82
CA THR A 55 10.59 12.11 13.72
C THR A 55 10.88 10.61 13.63
N GLN A 56 10.46 9.86 14.66
CA GLN A 56 10.60 8.41 14.73
C GLN A 56 9.24 7.73 14.63
N ILE A 57 8.87 7.27 13.44
CA ILE A 57 7.70 6.40 13.27
C ILE A 57 8.07 5.00 13.77
N LYS A 58 7.43 4.57 14.86
CA LYS A 58 7.69 3.27 15.51
C LYS A 58 6.52 2.31 15.29
N ALA A 59 6.21 2.01 14.03
CA ALA A 59 5.20 1.04 13.64
C ALA A 59 5.84 -0.06 12.80
N ILE A 60 5.47 -1.32 13.07
CA ILE A 60 5.94 -2.49 12.31
C ILE A 60 4.80 -3.03 11.43
N THR A 61 5.12 -3.52 10.24
CA THR A 61 4.12 -4.19 9.39
C THR A 61 4.04 -5.66 9.76
N ILE A 62 2.82 -6.18 9.94
CA ILE A 62 2.56 -7.58 10.28
C ILE A 62 1.42 -8.12 9.42
N LEU A 63 1.43 -9.43 9.19
CA LEU A 63 0.28 -10.11 8.59
C LEU A 63 -0.76 -10.32 9.68
N ASN A 64 -1.89 -9.64 9.55
CA ASN A 64 -3.04 -9.83 10.42
C ASN A 64 -4.30 -9.54 9.61
N THR A 65 -4.87 -10.59 9.05
CA THR A 65 -6.02 -10.50 8.15
C THR A 65 -7.35 -10.35 8.89
N THR A 66 -7.39 -10.12 10.20
CA THR A 66 -8.61 -9.74 10.91
C THR A 66 -8.54 -8.24 11.23
N PRO A 67 -9.46 -7.40 10.72
CA PRO A 67 -10.80 -7.69 10.20
C PRO A 67 -10.91 -7.69 8.66
N TYR A 68 -9.93 -8.24 7.94
CA TYR A 68 -9.85 -8.31 6.48
C TYR A 68 -9.57 -6.97 5.78
N LEU A 69 -9.32 -5.94 6.58
CA LEU A 69 -8.91 -4.62 6.15
C LEU A 69 -7.50 -4.34 6.67
N ILE A 70 -6.80 -3.46 5.97
CA ILE A 70 -5.56 -2.89 6.46
C ILE A 70 -5.88 -1.84 7.52
N TYR A 71 -5.10 -1.80 8.60
CA TYR A 71 -5.27 -0.77 9.63
C TYR A 71 -4.04 -0.58 10.51
N TYR A 72 -3.87 0.64 11.00
CA TYR A 72 -2.92 0.99 12.04
C TYR A 72 -3.49 0.77 13.45
N ASP A 73 -2.81 -0.05 14.26
CA ASP A 73 -3.08 -0.20 15.69
C ASP A 73 -2.06 0.63 16.50
N GLY A 74 -2.49 1.85 16.85
CA GLY A 74 -1.73 2.75 17.70
C GLY A 74 -1.87 2.48 19.20
N LYS A 75 -2.69 1.51 19.63
CA LYS A 75 -2.92 1.18 21.05
C LYS A 75 -1.97 0.09 21.57
N LYS A 76 -1.46 -0.77 20.68
CA LYS A 76 -0.49 -1.83 21.04
C LYS A 76 0.94 -1.29 21.21
N ALA A 77 1.74 -2.04 21.96
CA ALA A 77 3.19 -1.90 22.05
C ALA A 77 3.84 -3.25 21.70
N PRO A 78 4.52 -3.39 20.54
CA PRO A 78 4.76 -2.37 19.52
C PRO A 78 3.48 -1.95 18.78
N LYS A 79 3.49 -0.73 18.21
CA LYS A 79 2.43 -0.27 17.30
C LYS A 79 2.54 -1.02 15.97
N THR A 80 1.41 -1.34 15.35
CA THR A 80 1.39 -2.24 14.18
C THR A 80 0.61 -1.67 13.02
N ILE A 81 1.06 -1.96 11.80
CA ILE A 81 0.27 -1.85 10.57
C ILE A 81 -0.12 -3.27 10.19
N ASN A 82 -1.41 -3.58 10.25
CA ASN A 82 -1.96 -4.91 10.08
C ASN A 82 -2.36 -5.08 8.63
N LEU A 83 -1.70 -5.97 7.89
CA LEU A 83 -1.95 -6.21 6.48
C LEU A 83 -2.90 -7.41 6.29
N PRO A 84 -3.92 -7.28 5.42
CA PRO A 84 -4.73 -8.40 5.00
C PRO A 84 -4.17 -9.06 3.74
N ILE A 85 -4.23 -10.39 3.68
CA ILE A 85 -3.96 -11.13 2.44
C ILE A 85 -5.24 -11.71 1.84
N TRP A 86 -5.43 -11.52 0.54
CA TRP A 86 -6.65 -11.93 -0.17
C TRP A 86 -7.05 -13.40 0.06
N ALA A 87 -6.06 -14.30 0.12
CA ALA A 87 -6.28 -15.72 0.37
C ALA A 87 -7.00 -16.00 1.70
N GLN A 88 -6.81 -15.14 2.71
CA GLN A 88 -7.40 -15.26 4.04
C GLN A 88 -8.66 -14.40 4.22
N VAL A 89 -9.05 -13.61 3.22
CA VAL A 89 -10.31 -12.84 3.25
C VAL A 89 -11.49 -13.82 3.18
N ILE A 90 -12.44 -13.68 4.10
CA ILE A 90 -13.64 -14.52 4.14
C ILE A 90 -14.55 -14.27 2.94
N GLU A 91 -15.33 -15.28 2.58
CA GLU A 91 -16.19 -15.23 1.41
C GLU A 91 -17.19 -14.07 1.40
N PRO A 92 -17.89 -13.72 2.51
CA PRO A 92 -18.78 -12.56 2.52
C PRO A 92 -18.07 -11.24 2.16
N GLN A 93 -16.83 -11.06 2.64
CA GLN A 93 -16.05 -9.86 2.33
C GLN A 93 -15.55 -9.88 0.88
N LYS A 94 -15.19 -11.05 0.33
CA LYS A 94 -14.87 -11.19 -1.11
C LYS A 94 -16.07 -10.81 -1.97
N GLN A 95 -17.25 -11.33 -1.65
CA GLN A 95 -18.50 -11.00 -2.35
C GLN A 95 -18.84 -9.51 -2.27
N PHE A 96 -18.59 -8.86 -1.12
CA PHE A 96 -18.70 -7.42 -1.00
C PHE A 96 -17.79 -6.69 -2.01
N PHE A 97 -16.50 -7.07 -2.11
CA PHE A 97 -15.61 -6.47 -3.10
C PHE A 97 -16.07 -6.73 -4.54
N TYR A 98 -16.63 -7.90 -4.83
CA TYR A 98 -17.14 -8.22 -6.17
C TYR A 98 -18.36 -7.38 -6.53
N GLN A 99 -19.29 -7.20 -5.59
CA GLN A 99 -20.48 -6.36 -5.78
C GLN A 99 -20.09 -4.89 -5.97
N LEU A 100 -19.19 -4.40 -5.11
CA LEU A 100 -18.68 -3.03 -5.16
C LEU A 100 -17.93 -2.74 -6.47
N ALA A 101 -17.21 -3.73 -6.99
CA ALA A 101 -16.46 -3.61 -8.23
C ALA A 101 -17.28 -3.92 -9.49
N GLY A 102 -18.36 -4.69 -9.37
CA GLY A 102 -19.20 -5.18 -10.47
C GLY A 102 -18.92 -6.63 -10.90
N ASN A 103 -17.75 -7.19 -10.59
CA ASN A 103 -17.43 -8.61 -10.82
C ASN A 103 -16.21 -9.06 -9.98
N GLU A 104 -15.90 -10.35 -10.03
CA GLU A 104 -14.79 -10.96 -9.29
C GLU A 104 -13.42 -10.40 -9.67
N ALA A 105 -13.15 -10.26 -10.97
CA ALA A 105 -11.84 -9.82 -11.45
C ALA A 105 -11.54 -8.39 -10.98
N GLU A 106 -12.52 -7.49 -11.10
CA GLU A 106 -12.38 -6.11 -10.64
C GLU A 106 -12.34 -6.03 -9.11
N GLY A 107 -13.07 -6.87 -8.37
CA GLY A 107 -13.02 -6.86 -6.90
C GLY A 107 -11.64 -7.27 -6.37
N LYS A 108 -11.02 -8.27 -6.99
CA LYS A 108 -9.62 -8.66 -6.75
C LYS A 108 -8.65 -7.51 -7.07
N GLN A 109 -8.89 -6.81 -8.18
CA GLN A 109 -8.07 -5.67 -8.59
C GLN A 109 -8.18 -4.49 -7.60
N ILE A 110 -9.39 -4.17 -7.12
CA ILE A 110 -9.61 -3.17 -6.08
C ILE A 110 -8.84 -3.56 -4.81
N PHE A 111 -8.91 -4.83 -4.39
CA PHE A 111 -8.16 -5.26 -3.21
C PHE A 111 -6.65 -5.03 -3.38
N GLY A 112 -6.09 -5.43 -4.52
CA GLY A 112 -4.68 -5.21 -4.84
C GLY A 112 -4.30 -3.72 -4.86
N LEU A 113 -5.12 -2.87 -5.50
CA LEU A 113 -4.87 -1.44 -5.62
C LEU A 113 -4.91 -0.71 -4.28
N PHE A 114 -5.90 -1.03 -3.45
CA PHE A 114 -6.12 -0.31 -2.20
C PHE A 114 -5.35 -0.93 -1.04
N PHE A 115 -5.57 -2.22 -0.76
CA PHE A 115 -5.05 -2.89 0.44
C PHE A 115 -3.60 -3.38 0.28
N ASN A 116 -3.20 -3.78 -0.93
CA ASN A 116 -1.81 -4.11 -1.25
C ASN A 116 -1.09 -2.98 -2.02
N GLY A 117 -1.59 -1.74 -1.90
CA GLY A 117 -1.19 -0.62 -2.71
C GLY A 117 -1.25 0.70 -1.95
N PHE A 118 -2.34 1.42 -2.14
CA PHE A 118 -2.58 2.76 -1.63
C PHE A 118 -2.48 2.87 -0.11
N TYR A 119 -3.07 1.92 0.62
CA TYR A 119 -3.32 2.10 2.05
C TYR A 119 -2.10 1.91 2.96
N LEU A 120 -1.01 1.24 2.55
CA LEU A 120 0.14 1.10 3.45
C LEU A 120 0.77 2.48 3.80
N PRO A 121 1.09 3.35 2.84
CA PRO A 121 1.48 4.73 3.17
C PRO A 121 0.40 5.54 3.88
N HIS A 122 -0.89 5.24 3.68
CA HIS A 122 -1.99 5.88 4.40
C HIS A 122 -1.93 5.53 5.89
N GLU A 123 -1.82 4.24 6.24
CA GLU A 123 -1.68 3.80 7.63
C GLU A 123 -0.40 4.34 8.29
N LEU A 124 0.69 4.44 7.52
CA LEU A 124 1.92 5.10 7.97
C LEU A 124 1.72 6.61 8.16
N GLY A 125 0.77 7.23 7.45
CA GLY A 125 0.28 8.58 7.71
C GLY A 125 -0.35 8.70 9.10
N HIS A 126 -1.24 7.78 9.49
CA HIS A 126 -1.77 7.74 10.87
C HIS A 126 -0.65 7.56 11.90
N ALA A 127 0.32 6.68 11.63
CA ALA A 127 1.46 6.46 12.50
C ALA A 127 2.34 7.72 12.63
N LEU A 128 2.61 8.40 11.51
CA LEU A 128 3.32 9.68 11.47
C LEU A 128 2.60 10.73 12.31
N GLN A 129 1.30 10.90 12.09
CA GLN A 129 0.55 11.89 12.84
C GLN A 129 0.55 11.61 14.34
N HIS A 130 0.32 10.36 14.74
CA HIS A 130 0.39 9.97 16.14
C HIS A 130 1.76 10.36 16.73
N THR A 131 2.85 10.15 15.99
CA THR A 131 4.20 10.57 16.43
C THR A 131 4.33 12.09 16.60
N VAL A 132 3.78 12.91 15.69
CA VAL A 132 4.04 14.36 15.69
C VAL A 132 3.03 15.19 16.50
N LYS A 133 1.77 14.78 16.57
CA LYS A 133 0.66 15.58 17.15
C LYS A 133 -0.14 14.86 18.23
N GLY A 134 0.10 13.57 18.48
CA GLY A 134 -0.73 12.78 19.39
C GLY A 134 -2.10 12.40 18.77
N LYS A 135 -3.16 12.32 19.60
CA LYS A 135 -4.53 11.97 19.16
C LYS A 135 -5.21 13.13 18.43
N PHE A 136 -6.11 12.79 17.50
CA PHE A 136 -6.87 13.75 16.71
C PHE A 136 -7.95 14.50 17.48
N LEU A 137 -8.23 15.73 17.01
CA LEU A 137 -9.43 16.51 17.33
C LEU A 137 -10.64 16.11 16.46
N SER A 138 -10.42 15.57 15.25
CA SER A 138 -11.47 15.12 14.32
C SER A 138 -11.02 13.90 13.51
N PRO A 139 -11.82 12.80 13.47
CA PRO A 139 -11.54 11.63 12.64
C PRO A 139 -11.44 11.96 11.15
N TYR A 140 -12.24 12.90 10.65
CA TYR A 140 -12.22 13.27 9.22
C TYR A 140 -10.91 13.93 8.81
N ALA A 141 -10.33 14.77 9.69
CA ALA A 141 -9.04 15.39 9.44
C ALA A 141 -7.89 14.36 9.43
N ASP A 142 -8.06 13.25 10.15
CA ASP A 142 -7.13 12.11 10.16
C ASP A 142 -7.06 11.43 8.82
N GLU A 143 -8.21 11.04 8.32
CA GLU A 143 -8.33 10.41 7.01
C GLU A 143 -7.82 11.31 5.88
N ILE A 144 -8.11 12.61 5.93
CA ILE A 144 -7.56 13.57 4.95
C ILE A 144 -6.03 13.57 4.99
N PHE A 145 -5.43 13.67 6.18
CA PHE A 145 -3.99 13.70 6.32
C PHE A 145 -3.35 12.40 5.80
N ALA A 146 -3.85 11.25 6.23
CA ALA A 146 -3.36 9.94 5.80
C ALA A 146 -3.47 9.76 4.28
N ASN A 147 -4.59 10.17 3.67
CA ASN A 147 -4.77 10.18 2.22
C ASN A 147 -3.78 11.10 1.50
N GLN A 148 -3.53 12.29 2.03
CA GLN A 148 -2.55 13.22 1.46
C GLN A 148 -1.13 12.64 1.51
N VAL A 149 -0.73 12.02 2.64
CA VAL A 149 0.57 11.33 2.75
C VAL A 149 0.68 10.25 1.69
N ALA A 150 -0.33 9.38 1.56
CA ALA A 150 -0.30 8.30 0.58
C ALA A 150 -0.20 8.80 -0.85
N MET A 151 -1.05 9.76 -1.25
CA MET A 151 -1.02 10.34 -2.59
C MET A 151 0.32 11.00 -2.91
N LEU A 152 0.84 11.84 -2.01
CA LEU A 152 2.09 12.56 -2.23
C LEU A 152 3.28 11.60 -2.31
N TRP A 153 3.32 10.61 -1.42
CA TRP A 153 4.42 9.65 -1.40
C TRP A 153 4.43 8.76 -2.65
N TRP A 154 3.27 8.28 -3.10
CA TRP A 154 3.18 7.50 -4.33
C TRP A 154 3.47 8.30 -5.59
N ARG A 155 3.04 9.57 -5.67
CA ARG A 155 3.40 10.49 -6.75
C ARG A 155 4.91 10.67 -6.85
N LYS A 156 5.58 10.91 -5.70
CA LYS A 156 7.04 11.02 -5.62
C LYS A 156 7.75 9.78 -6.17
N HIS A 157 7.17 8.59 -6.03
CA HIS A 157 7.73 7.32 -6.49
C HIS A 157 7.21 6.88 -7.87
N GLY A 158 6.64 7.80 -8.65
CA GLY A 158 6.24 7.53 -10.04
C GLY A 158 5.02 6.63 -10.22
N ARG A 159 4.22 6.40 -9.17
CA ARG A 159 3.02 5.54 -9.20
C ARG A 159 1.76 6.26 -9.65
N GLN A 160 1.90 7.18 -10.60
CA GLN A 160 0.80 8.02 -11.08
C GLN A 160 -0.30 7.17 -11.74
N LYS A 161 0.08 6.09 -12.46
CA LYS A 161 -0.86 5.19 -13.12
C LYS A 161 -1.72 4.46 -12.09
N GLU A 162 -1.11 3.90 -11.06
CA GLU A 162 -1.81 3.17 -10.01
C GLU A 162 -2.71 4.10 -9.17
N LEU A 163 -2.27 5.33 -8.92
CA LEU A 163 -3.10 6.37 -8.28
C LEU A 163 -4.31 6.75 -9.13
N GLU A 164 -4.15 6.88 -10.45
CA GLU A 164 -5.26 7.12 -11.37
C GLU A 164 -6.26 5.95 -11.34
N GLN A 165 -5.77 4.71 -11.32
CA GLN A 165 -6.64 3.53 -11.18
C GLN A 165 -7.40 3.54 -9.85
N CYS A 166 -6.74 3.88 -8.73
CA CYS A 166 -7.41 4.05 -7.45
C CYS A 166 -8.52 5.11 -7.54
N TYR A 167 -8.24 6.26 -8.16
CA TYR A 167 -9.23 7.33 -8.31
C TYR A 167 -10.44 6.89 -9.15
N GLN A 168 -10.22 6.23 -10.28
CA GLN A 168 -11.33 5.76 -11.13
C GLN A 168 -12.19 4.71 -10.42
N TYR A 169 -11.58 3.77 -9.68
CA TYR A 169 -12.35 2.84 -8.86
C TYR A 169 -13.08 3.55 -7.73
N ALA A 170 -12.47 4.50 -7.03
CA ALA A 170 -13.14 5.28 -5.98
C ALA A 170 -14.39 5.99 -6.52
N LYS A 171 -14.32 6.60 -7.72
CA LYS A 171 -15.49 7.18 -8.39
C LYS A 171 -16.56 6.14 -8.72
N LYS A 172 -16.17 5.00 -9.27
CA LYS A 172 -17.08 3.89 -9.61
C LYS A 172 -17.81 3.38 -8.37
N MET A 173 -17.10 3.22 -7.26
CA MET A 173 -17.64 2.75 -5.98
C MET A 173 -18.57 3.77 -5.31
N TYR A 174 -18.32 5.08 -5.52
CA TYR A 174 -19.14 6.14 -4.95
C TYR A 174 -20.43 6.40 -5.73
N ALA A 175 -20.42 6.20 -7.06
CA ALA A 175 -21.55 6.53 -7.94
C ALA A 175 -22.91 5.93 -7.52
N PRO A 176 -23.02 4.70 -6.99
CA PRO A 176 -24.30 4.14 -6.52
C PRO A 176 -24.83 4.75 -5.22
N ILE A 177 -24.01 5.53 -4.50
CA ILE A 177 -24.33 6.11 -3.18
C ILE A 177 -24.42 7.65 -3.26
N ALA A 178 -24.13 8.23 -4.43
CA ALA A 178 -24.20 9.66 -4.72
C ALA A 178 -25.59 10.08 -5.19
#